data_AF-A0A6G3DIL4-F1
#
_entry.id   AF-A0A6G3DIL4-F1
#
_cell.length_a   1.000
_cell.length_b   1.000
_cell.length_c   1.000
_cell.angle_alpha   90.00
_cell.angle_beta   90.00
_cell.angle_gamma   90.00
#
_symmetry.space_group_name_H-M   'P 1'
#
loop_
_entity.id
_entity.type
_entity.pdbx_description
1 polymer ?
#
loop_
_entity_poly.entity_id
_entity_poly.type
_entity_poly.pdbx_seq_one_letter_code
_entity_poly.pdbx_strand_id
1 'polypeptide(L)'
;PGIDAKVVGLSDGGNGKIKVSLQATVLGVEVPEPVEVLSSVKVKDDDVEVVADGLPTIGGRQLAESRIRAITDFQQTIDELPGGIKLDKVEAAKDGVEITVKGSNVKLAG
;
A
#
# COMPACT_ATOMS: atom_id res chain seq x y z
N PRO A 1 2.97 -19.47 -13.13
CA PRO A 1 4.38 -19.80 -12.88
C PRO A 1 5.30 -18.72 -13.46
N GLY A 2 5.91 -17.92 -12.61
CA GLY A 2 6.81 -16.86 -13.05
C GLY A 2 7.38 -16.13 -11.87
N ILE A 3 6.60 -15.21 -11.31
CA ILE A 3 6.95 -14.43 -10.11
C ILE A 3 5.65 -14.05 -9.39
N ASP A 4 5.63 -14.19 -8.07
CA ASP A 4 4.57 -13.76 -7.16
C ASP A 4 5.17 -12.84 -6.10
N ALA A 5 4.41 -11.90 -5.54
CA ALA A 5 4.87 -11.14 -4.39
C ALA A 5 3.70 -10.74 -3.49
N LYS A 6 3.99 -10.55 -2.21
CA LYS A 6 3.02 -10.19 -1.16
C LYS A 6 3.59 -9.06 -0.32
N VAL A 7 2.72 -8.13 0.07
CA VAL A 7 3.06 -7.13 1.08
C VAL A 7 3.21 -7.84 2.42
N VAL A 8 4.37 -7.67 3.05
CA VAL A 8 4.70 -8.24 4.38
C VAL A 8 5.01 -7.16 5.42
N GLY A 9 5.12 -5.90 5.00
CA GLY A 9 5.38 -4.78 5.91
C GLY A 9 5.04 -3.43 5.29
N LEU A 10 4.67 -2.49 6.15
CA LEU A 10 4.48 -1.07 5.84
C LEU A 10 5.17 -0.27 6.94
N SER A 11 5.93 0.77 6.57
CA SER A 11 6.63 1.65 7.52
C SER A 11 6.86 3.05 6.94
N ASP A 12 7.39 3.95 7.77
CA ASP A 12 7.78 5.28 7.34
C ASP A 12 8.98 5.25 6.36
N GLY A 13 8.75 5.74 5.14
CA GLY A 13 9.75 5.91 4.09
C GLY A 13 10.45 7.28 4.12
N GLY A 14 9.99 8.19 4.97
CA GLY A 14 10.41 9.59 5.00
C GLY A 14 9.72 10.45 3.93
N ASN A 15 9.73 11.77 4.14
CA ASN A 15 9.14 12.75 3.21
C ASN A 15 7.65 12.48 2.87
N GLY A 16 6.90 11.89 3.80
CA GLY A 16 5.49 11.54 3.62
C GLY A 16 5.25 10.32 2.72
N LYS A 17 6.29 9.52 2.43
CA LYS A 17 6.18 8.28 1.65
C LYS A 17 6.02 7.07 2.56
N ILE A 18 5.30 6.07 2.08
CA ILE A 18 5.21 4.77 2.73
C ILE A 18 6.26 3.86 2.13
N LYS A 19 7.03 3.19 2.99
CA LYS A 19 7.93 2.12 2.59
C LYS A 19 7.17 0.79 2.66
N VAL A 20 7.07 0.12 1.53
CA VAL A 20 6.36 -1.15 1.37
C VAL A 20 7.37 -2.27 1.24
N SER A 21 7.32 -3.24 2.16
CA SER A 21 8.17 -4.42 2.15
C SER A 21 7.45 -5.56 1.44
N LEU A 22 8.04 -6.08 0.36
CA LEU A 22 7.45 -7.11 -0.49
C LEU A 22 8.25 -8.41 -0.38
N GLN A 23 7.59 -9.48 0.04
CA GLN A 23 8.16 -10.82 -0.06
C GLN A 23 7.86 -11.38 -1.44
N ALA A 24 8.91 -11.61 -2.24
CA ALA A 24 8.78 -12.10 -3.60
C ALA A 24 9.12 -13.59 -3.69
N THR A 25 8.48 -14.29 -4.61
CA THR A 25 8.75 -15.67 -5.01
C THR A 25 9.02 -15.69 -6.51
N VAL A 26 10.19 -16.18 -6.93
CA VAL A 26 10.60 -16.28 -8.33
C VAL A 26 10.71 -17.74 -8.71
N LEU A 27 9.96 -18.17 -9.72
CA LEU A 27 9.95 -19.57 -10.19
C LEU A 27 9.72 -20.60 -9.06
N GLY A 28 8.90 -20.24 -8.07
CA GLY A 28 8.60 -21.10 -6.92
C GLY A 28 9.62 -21.05 -5.78
N VAL A 29 10.64 -20.19 -5.87
CA VAL A 29 11.65 -19.99 -4.82
C VAL A 29 11.49 -18.59 -4.22
N GLU A 30 11.36 -18.52 -2.91
CA GLU A 30 11.25 -17.25 -2.18
C GLU A 30 12.59 -16.50 -2.18
N VAL A 31 12.55 -15.19 -2.40
CA VAL A 31 13.74 -14.33 -2.35
C VAL A 31 14.19 -14.20 -0.88
N PRO A 32 15.50 -14.27 -0.57
CA PRO A 32 15.97 -14.35 0.82
C PRO A 32 15.59 -13.15 1.70
N GLU A 33 15.49 -11.97 1.10
CA GLU A 33 15.15 -10.72 1.80
C GLU A 33 13.96 -10.03 1.11
N PRO A 34 13.07 -9.39 1.89
CA PRO A 34 12.03 -8.53 1.34
C PRO A 34 12.62 -7.40 0.49
N VAL A 35 11.87 -7.01 -0.54
CA VAL A 35 12.21 -5.89 -1.39
C VAL A 35 11.43 -4.67 -0.95
N GLU A 36 12.15 -3.57 -0.71
CA GLU A 36 11.56 -2.31 -0.25
C GLU A 36 11.23 -1.38 -1.41
N VAL A 37 10.02 -0.82 -1.40
CA VAL A 37 9.54 0.13 -2.40
C VAL A 37 8.95 1.35 -1.71
N LEU A 38 9.41 2.55 -2.12
CA LEU A 38 8.77 3.79 -1.69
C LEU A 38 7.51 4.03 -2.50
N SER A 39 6.43 4.32 -1.80
CA SER A 39 5.11 4.50 -2.37
C SER A 39 4.47 5.80 -1.88
N SER A 40 3.73 6.43 -2.78
CA SER A 40 2.83 7.54 -2.50
C SER A 40 1.45 7.03 -2.13
N VAL A 41 0.78 7.68 -1.18
CA VAL A 41 -0.62 7.38 -0.86
C VAL A 41 -1.52 8.56 -1.12
N LYS A 42 -2.70 8.27 -1.65
CA LYS A 42 -3.75 9.24 -1.90
C LYS A 42 -5.08 8.71 -1.41
N VAL A 43 -5.90 9.64 -0.92
CA VAL A 43 -7.30 9.38 -0.60
C VAL A 43 -8.16 9.94 -1.71
N LYS A 44 -9.06 9.11 -2.25
CA LYS A 44 -10.04 9.55 -3.24
C LYS A 44 -11.34 8.81 -3.02
N ASP A 45 -12.43 9.54 -2.76
CA ASP A 45 -13.78 8.97 -2.70
C ASP A 45 -13.89 7.73 -1.78
N ASP A 46 -13.30 7.82 -0.57
CA ASP A 46 -13.19 6.73 0.43
C ASP A 46 -12.28 5.55 0.03
N ASP A 47 -11.60 5.65 -1.10
CA ASP A 47 -10.52 4.75 -1.48
C ASP A 47 -9.16 5.25 -0.98
N VAL A 48 -8.36 4.29 -0.51
CA VAL A 48 -6.92 4.45 -0.32
C VAL A 48 -6.22 3.91 -1.57
N GLU A 49 -5.55 4.80 -2.29
CA GLU A 49 -4.71 4.46 -3.43
C GLU A 49 -3.24 4.51 -3.02
N VAL A 50 -2.54 3.39 -3.16
CA VAL A 50 -1.10 3.29 -2.93
C VAL A 50 -0.42 3.04 -4.27
N VAL A 51 0.50 3.93 -4.64
CA VAL A 51 1.21 3.88 -5.92
C VAL A 51 2.69 3.87 -5.65
N ALA A 52 3.42 2.89 -6.19
CA ALA A 52 4.86 2.86 -6.07
C ALA A 52 5.51 3.96 -6.92
N ASP A 53 6.44 4.70 -6.32
CA ASP A 53 7.18 5.76 -7.00
C ASP A 53 8.18 5.20 -8.03
N GLY A 54 8.55 3.93 -7.89
CA GLY A 54 9.47 3.24 -8.78
C GLY A 54 9.29 1.72 -8.73
N LEU A 55 9.80 1.04 -9.75
CA LEU A 55 9.65 -0.41 -9.88
C LEU A 55 10.84 -1.12 -9.23
N PRO A 56 10.62 -2.02 -8.25
CA PRO A 56 11.69 -2.84 -7.70
C PRO A 56 12.30 -3.75 -8.77
N THR A 57 13.61 -3.98 -8.65
CA THR A 57 14.29 -5.07 -9.39
C THR A 57 14.29 -6.31 -8.52
N ILE A 58 13.73 -7.42 -9.01
CA ILE A 58 13.61 -8.67 -8.25
C ILE A 58 14.52 -9.72 -8.89
N GLY A 59 15.50 -10.23 -8.13
CA GLY A 59 16.44 -11.25 -8.63
C GLY A 59 17.29 -10.80 -9.84
N GLY A 60 17.64 -9.50 -9.91
CA GLY A 60 18.45 -8.93 -11.00
C GLY A 60 17.71 -8.78 -12.33
N ARG A 61 16.39 -8.97 -12.37
CA ARG A 61 15.56 -8.77 -13.56
C ARG A 61 14.56 -7.64 -13.35
N GLN A 62 14.52 -6.69 -14.28
CA GLN A 62 13.33 -5.87 -14.46
C GLN A 62 12.26 -6.75 -15.10
N LEU A 63 11.15 -6.93 -14.39
CA LEU A 63 10.03 -7.68 -14.94
C LEU A 63 9.31 -6.79 -15.96
N ALA A 64 8.38 -7.38 -16.71
CA ALA A 64 7.45 -6.58 -17.48
C ALA A 64 6.80 -5.56 -16.53
N GLU A 65 6.98 -4.27 -16.81
CA GLU A 65 6.55 -3.15 -15.96
C GLU A 65 5.09 -3.31 -15.48
N SER A 66 4.22 -3.82 -16.35
CA SER A 66 2.82 -4.09 -16.04
C SER A 66 2.60 -5.11 -14.92
N ARG A 67 3.47 -6.11 -14.75
CA ARG A 67 3.33 -7.11 -13.68
C ARG A 67 3.81 -6.61 -12.32
N ILE A 68 4.84 -5.76 -12.29
CA ILE A 68 5.29 -5.14 -11.04
C ILE A 68 4.25 -4.12 -10.57
N ARG A 69 3.76 -3.26 -11.46
CA ARG A 69 2.70 -2.29 -11.13
C ARG A 69 1.45 -2.98 -10.60
N ALA A 70 1.04 -4.12 -11.14
CA ALA A 70 -0.10 -4.88 -10.62
C ALA A 70 0.07 -5.40 -9.18
N ILE A 71 1.30 -5.42 -8.66
CA ILE A 71 1.62 -5.85 -7.29
C ILE A 71 1.83 -4.63 -6.39
N THR A 72 2.55 -3.63 -6.89
CA THR A 72 2.98 -2.47 -6.10
C THR A 72 1.93 -1.37 -6.04
N ASP A 73 1.09 -1.28 -7.07
CA ASP A 73 0.00 -0.32 -7.14
C ASP A 73 -1.26 -1.06 -6.69
N PHE A 74 -1.80 -0.69 -5.54
CA PHE A 74 -3.01 -1.27 -4.99
C PHE A 74 -3.98 -0.19 -4.55
N GLN A 75 -5.27 -0.48 -4.73
CA GLN A 75 -6.37 0.36 -4.31
C GLN A 75 -7.25 -0.45 -3.37
N GLN A 76 -7.53 0.10 -2.20
CA GLN A 76 -8.41 -0.51 -1.23
C GLN A 76 -9.51 0.48 -0.86
N THR A 77 -10.75 0.09 -1.13
CA THR A 77 -11.94 0.81 -0.66
C THR A 77 -12.13 0.57 0.83
N ILE A 78 -12.43 1.63 1.58
CA ILE A 78 -12.85 1.52 2.99
C ILE A 78 -14.38 1.63 3.02
N ASP A 79 -15.04 0.49 2.83
CA ASP A 79 -16.48 0.36 2.58
C ASP A 79 -17.36 0.31 3.85
N GLU A 80 -16.76 0.06 5.01
CA GLU A 80 -17.49 -0.08 6.29
C GLU A 80 -17.46 1.19 7.18
N LEU A 81 -17.35 2.38 6.60
CA LEU A 81 -17.45 3.62 7.38
C LEU A 81 -18.91 3.91 7.79
N PRO A 82 -19.18 4.20 9.08
CA PRO A 82 -20.51 4.61 9.53
C PRO A 82 -21.03 5.82 8.77
N GLY A 83 -22.35 5.88 8.57
CA GLY A 83 -23.01 6.99 7.89
C GLY A 83 -22.61 8.35 8.49
N GLY A 84 -22.10 9.23 7.63
CA GLY A 84 -21.60 10.55 8.01
C GLY A 84 -20.10 10.59 8.33
N ILE A 85 -19.37 9.48 8.28
CA ILE A 85 -17.91 9.41 8.38
C ILE A 85 -17.31 9.23 6.98
N LYS A 86 -16.22 9.93 6.71
CA LYS A 86 -15.44 9.86 5.47
C LYS A 86 -13.95 9.79 5.76
N LEU A 87 -13.21 9.21 4.83
CA LEU A 87 -11.76 9.22 4.88
C LEU A 87 -11.23 10.65 4.64
N ASP A 88 -10.29 11.12 5.47
CA ASP A 88 -9.71 12.46 5.37
C ASP A 88 -8.25 12.42 4.89
N LYS A 89 -7.43 11.60 5.55
CA LYS A 89 -5.99 11.54 5.28
C LYS A 89 -5.46 10.15 5.56
N VAL A 90 -4.45 9.76 4.80
CA VAL A 90 -3.64 8.58 5.05
C VAL A 90 -2.17 9.01 4.99
N GLU A 91 -1.38 8.62 5.99
CA GLU A 91 0.03 8.96 6.05
C GLU A 91 0.89 7.84 6.64
N ALA A 92 2.19 7.89 6.33
CA ALA A 92 3.14 6.92 6.85
C ALA A 92 3.32 7.11 8.37
N ALA A 93 3.30 6.01 9.10
CA ALA A 93 3.62 5.95 10.52
C ALA A 93 4.82 5.03 10.74
N LYS A 94 5.45 5.13 11.92
CA LYS A 94 6.68 4.41 12.25
C LYS A 94 6.61 2.91 11.89
N ASP A 95 5.53 2.25 12.29
CA ASP A 95 5.31 0.81 12.12
C ASP A 95 4.05 0.51 11.29
N GLY A 96 3.73 1.37 10.32
CA GLY A 96 2.57 1.17 9.45
C GLY A 96 2.03 2.44 8.83
N VAL A 97 0.72 2.61 8.92
CA VAL A 97 -0.03 3.71 8.29
C VAL A 97 -1.00 4.29 9.30
N GLU A 98 -1.07 5.61 9.37
CA GLU A 98 -2.08 6.33 10.14
C GLU A 98 -3.21 6.77 9.20
N ILE A 99 -4.45 6.52 9.62
CA ILE A 99 -5.65 6.88 8.88
C ILE A 99 -6.46 7.87 9.71
N THR A 100 -6.71 9.05 9.14
CA THR A 100 -7.59 10.06 9.71
C THR A 100 -8.94 10.03 9.00
N VAL A 101 -10.01 10.04 9.78
CA VAL A 101 -11.39 10.12 9.28
C VAL A 101 -12.08 11.37 9.83
N LYS A 102 -13.03 11.92 9.08
CA LYS A 102 -13.87 13.05 9.51
C LYS A 102 -15.35 12.70 9.46
N GLY A 103 -16.07 13.10 10.50
CA GLY A 103 -17.50 12.88 10.66
C GLY A 103 -18.32 14.16 10.51
N SER A 104 -19.54 14.07 9.96
CA SER A 104 -20.55 15.13 9.98
C SER A 104 -21.94 14.49 10.06
N ASN A 105 -22.78 14.97 10.98
CA ASN A 105 -24.12 14.42 11.25
C ASN A 105 -24.11 12.92 11.60
N VAL A 106 -23.05 12.47 12.28
CA VAL A 106 -22.91 11.08 12.72
C VAL A 106 -23.93 10.82 13.83
N LYS A 107 -24.81 9.83 13.62
CA LYS A 107 -25.70 9.33 14.67
C LYS A 107 -24.93 8.31 15.50
N LEU A 108 -24.48 8.73 16.67
CA LEU A 108 -23.88 7.84 17.65
C LEU A 108 -25.02 7.14 18.39
N ALA A 109 -25.01 5.81 18.41
CA ALA A 109 -25.92 5.08 19.28
C ALA A 109 -25.55 5.42 20.73
N GLY A 110 -26.44 6.12 21.40
CA GLY A 110 -26.43 6.44 22.82
C GLY A 110 -27.85 6.32 23.34
#